data_AF-A0A958HUS7-F1
#
_entry.id   AF-A0A958HUS7-F1
#
_cell.length_a   1.000
_cell.length_b   1.000
_cell.length_c   1.000
_cell.angle_alpha   90.00
_cell.angle_beta   90.00
_cell.angle_gamma   90.00
#
_symmetry.space_group_name_H-M   'P 1'
#
loop_
_entity.id
_entity.type
_entity.pdbx_description
1 polymer ?
#
loop_
_entity_poly.entity_id
_entity_poly.type
_entity_poly.pdbx_seq_one_letter_code
_entity_poly.pdbx_strand_id
1 'polypeptide(L)'
;LQLAGLSLRGRQNASEFIAAFSGSNRFIVDYLAEEVWRDLPAATQHFLMQTALFDRFCAELSEVVTEQPNAQAILVALEQANLFLIALDDERHWYRYHHLFRELLQQRLREHFDRDTRHALHRRAADWYAAHELIDEAIHHYLAAAALAQAADLIEAVGYETIGKSNLTRLRLWLEKLPIDLVRARPRLALWWAW
;
A
#
# COMPACT_ATOMS: atom_id res chain seq x y z
N LEU A 1 32.49 -9.85 -5.33
CA LEU A 1 31.27 -10.39 -4.71
C LEU A 1 30.02 -10.06 -5.54
N GLN A 2 30.07 -10.28 -6.87
CA GLN A 2 28.90 -10.24 -7.78
C GLN A 2 28.03 -11.52 -7.68
N LEU A 3 28.43 -12.47 -6.84
CA LEU A 3 27.92 -13.84 -6.85
C LEU A 3 26.54 -13.98 -6.20
N ALA A 4 26.14 -13.08 -5.29
CA ALA A 4 24.80 -13.13 -4.70
C ALA A 4 23.70 -12.71 -5.70
N GLY A 5 23.93 -11.61 -6.44
CA GLY A 5 23.03 -11.17 -7.52
C GLY A 5 22.99 -12.15 -8.70
N LEU A 6 24.12 -12.78 -9.05
CA LEU A 6 24.17 -13.83 -10.07
C LEU A 6 23.52 -15.15 -9.62
N SER A 7 23.52 -15.46 -8.32
CA SER A 7 22.89 -16.70 -7.83
C SER A 7 21.36 -16.67 -7.93
N LEU A 8 20.74 -15.48 -8.05
CA LEU A 8 19.30 -15.32 -8.29
C LEU A 8 18.91 -15.36 -9.76
N ARG A 9 19.83 -15.06 -10.69
CA ARG A 9 19.63 -15.38 -12.12
C ARG A 9 19.58 -16.89 -12.39
N GLY A 10 19.97 -17.72 -11.41
CA GLY A 10 19.95 -19.18 -11.50
C GLY A 10 19.15 -19.92 -10.42
N ARG A 11 18.62 -19.24 -9.40
CA ARG A 11 17.77 -19.86 -8.35
C ARG A 11 16.39 -19.27 -8.40
N GLN A 12 15.42 -20.18 -8.56
CA GLN A 12 14.05 -19.89 -8.93
C GLN A 12 13.22 -19.15 -7.89
N ASN A 13 13.68 -18.83 -6.68
CA ASN A 13 12.82 -18.25 -5.63
C ASN A 13 13.56 -17.25 -4.72
N ALA A 14 13.50 -15.95 -5.00
CA ALA A 14 14.04 -14.91 -4.09
C ALA A 14 13.30 -14.87 -2.74
N SER A 15 12.02 -15.24 -2.73
CA SER A 15 11.19 -15.36 -1.52
C SER A 15 11.68 -16.49 -0.58
N GLU A 16 12.04 -17.66 -1.12
CA GLU A 16 12.64 -18.76 -0.32
C GLU A 16 14.04 -18.41 0.17
N PHE A 17 14.82 -17.68 -0.64
CA PHE A 17 16.12 -17.19 -0.23
C PHE A 17 16.00 -16.25 0.97
N ILE A 18 14.99 -15.39 1.06
CA ILE A 18 14.78 -14.54 2.24
C ILE A 18 14.29 -15.33 3.44
N ALA A 19 13.38 -16.29 3.26
CA ALA A 19 12.91 -17.14 4.36
C ALA A 19 14.06 -17.90 5.04
N ALA A 20 15.10 -18.27 4.27
CA ALA A 20 16.31 -18.89 4.81
C ALA A 20 17.23 -17.93 5.58
N PHE A 21 17.08 -16.61 5.43
CA PHE A 21 17.99 -15.59 5.98
C PHE A 21 17.30 -14.56 6.91
N SER A 22 16.01 -14.74 7.22
CA SER A 22 15.13 -13.76 7.90
C SER A 22 15.49 -13.43 9.36
N GLY A 23 16.60 -13.95 9.90
CA GLY A 23 17.07 -13.63 11.26
C GLY A 23 18.49 -13.08 11.36
N SER A 24 19.36 -13.34 10.38
CA SER A 24 20.81 -13.18 10.55
C SER A 24 21.51 -12.31 9.51
N ASN A 25 20.80 -11.82 8.47
CA ASN A 25 21.46 -11.03 7.42
C ASN A 25 20.57 -10.00 6.71
N ARG A 26 19.95 -9.09 7.48
CA ARG A 26 19.21 -7.92 6.94
C ARG A 26 19.99 -7.18 5.85
N PHE A 27 21.31 -7.01 6.03
CA PHE A 27 22.19 -6.39 5.06
C PHE A 27 22.22 -7.08 3.68
N ILE A 28 22.08 -8.41 3.63
CA ILE A 28 22.05 -9.14 2.36
C ILE A 28 20.73 -8.88 1.62
N VAL A 29 19.62 -8.83 2.37
CA VAL A 29 18.30 -8.58 1.78
C VAL A 29 18.20 -7.14 1.27
N ASP A 30 18.68 -6.16 2.04
CA ASP A 30 18.70 -4.76 1.65
C ASP A 30 19.58 -4.55 0.39
N TYR A 31 20.78 -5.14 0.37
CA TYR A 31 21.65 -5.10 -0.81
C TYR A 31 20.98 -5.74 -2.04
N LEU A 32 20.33 -6.88 -1.86
CA LEU A 32 19.69 -7.58 -2.97
C LEU A 32 18.50 -6.79 -3.54
N ALA A 33 17.67 -6.24 -2.66
CA ALA A 33 16.56 -5.38 -3.06
C ALA A 33 17.04 -4.19 -3.89
N GLU A 34 18.17 -3.59 -3.51
CA GLU A 34 18.81 -2.48 -4.22
C GLU A 34 19.40 -2.89 -5.58
N GLU A 35 20.01 -4.08 -5.68
CA GLU A 35 20.54 -4.60 -6.95
C GLU A 35 19.40 -4.94 -7.93
N VAL A 36 18.38 -5.64 -7.45
CA VAL A 36 17.16 -5.95 -8.22
C VAL A 36 16.52 -4.67 -8.72
N TRP A 37 16.33 -3.68 -7.83
CA TRP A 37 15.78 -2.39 -8.19
C TRP A 37 16.53 -1.72 -9.35
N ARG A 38 17.86 -1.69 -9.30
CA ARG A 38 18.71 -1.04 -10.32
C ARG A 38 18.62 -1.69 -11.70
N ASP A 39 18.39 -3.01 -11.77
CA ASP A 39 18.29 -3.76 -13.01
C ASP A 39 16.89 -3.66 -13.67
N LEU A 40 15.90 -3.06 -13.01
CA LEU A 40 14.53 -2.96 -13.54
C LEU A 40 14.37 -1.86 -14.59
N PRO A 41 13.54 -2.08 -15.63
CA PRO A 41 13.14 -1.02 -16.55
C PRO A 41 12.47 0.15 -15.83
N ALA A 42 12.68 1.38 -16.29
CA ALA A 42 12.13 2.59 -15.69
C ALA A 42 10.60 2.55 -15.52
N ALA A 43 9.87 1.97 -16.48
CA ALA A 43 8.41 1.81 -16.37
C ALA A 43 8.02 0.91 -15.19
N THR A 44 8.73 -0.21 -15.01
CA THR A 44 8.51 -1.13 -13.88
C THR A 44 8.89 -0.47 -12.56
N GLN A 45 9.99 0.27 -12.51
CA GLN A 45 10.39 1.04 -11.33
C GLN A 45 9.29 2.03 -10.90
N HIS A 46 8.73 2.78 -11.85
CA HIS A 46 7.62 3.71 -11.59
C HIS A 46 6.38 2.98 -11.02
N PHE A 47 5.99 1.86 -11.65
CA PHE A 47 4.87 1.04 -11.19
C PHE A 47 5.08 0.53 -9.76
N LEU A 48 6.26 -0.03 -9.45
CA LEU A 48 6.58 -0.55 -8.12
C LEU A 48 6.59 0.54 -7.05
N MET A 49 7.16 1.72 -7.33
CA MET A 49 7.17 2.83 -6.39
C MET A 49 5.73 3.26 -6.03
N GLN A 50 4.88 3.46 -7.04
CA GLN A 50 3.51 3.91 -6.84
C GLN A 50 2.66 2.89 -6.08
N THR A 51 2.81 1.60 -6.39
CA THR A 51 2.05 0.52 -5.74
C THR A 51 2.58 0.16 -4.33
N ALA A 52 3.81 0.55 -3.98
CA ALA A 52 4.35 0.35 -2.63
C ALA A 52 3.63 1.16 -1.54
N LEU A 53 2.74 2.09 -1.92
CA LEU A 53 1.84 2.79 -1.01
C LEU A 53 0.85 1.84 -0.33
N PHE A 54 0.53 0.70 -0.92
CA PHE A 54 -0.52 -0.20 -0.43
C PHE A 54 0.04 -1.32 0.45
N ASP A 55 -0.69 -1.67 1.51
CA ASP A 55 -0.37 -2.85 2.34
C ASP A 55 -0.71 -4.16 1.60
N ARG A 56 -1.83 -4.14 0.87
CA ARG A 56 -2.30 -5.15 -0.08
C ARG A 56 -2.87 -4.45 -1.29
N PHE A 57 -2.77 -5.05 -2.48
CA PHE A 57 -3.29 -4.44 -3.70
C PHE A 57 -3.59 -5.50 -4.76
N CYS A 58 -4.40 -5.15 -5.74
CA CYS A 58 -4.71 -5.97 -6.91
C CYS A 58 -4.34 -5.23 -8.20
N ALA A 59 -4.46 -5.89 -9.35
CA ALA A 59 -4.23 -5.25 -10.64
C ALA A 59 -5.16 -4.05 -10.85
N GLU A 60 -6.46 -4.20 -10.59
CA GLU A 60 -7.44 -3.13 -10.83
C GLU A 60 -7.10 -1.83 -10.07
N LEU A 61 -6.84 -1.94 -8.76
CA LEU A 61 -6.37 -0.80 -7.97
C LEU A 61 -5.07 -0.21 -8.53
N SER A 62 -4.15 -1.07 -8.97
CA SER A 62 -2.88 -0.62 -9.54
C SER A 62 -3.09 0.18 -10.81
N GLU A 63 -3.98 -0.24 -11.72
CA GLU A 63 -4.26 0.49 -12.95
C GLU A 63 -4.90 1.86 -12.66
N VAL A 64 -5.84 1.91 -11.72
CA VAL A 64 -6.51 3.15 -11.32
C VAL A 64 -5.52 4.16 -10.71
N VAL A 65 -4.59 3.70 -9.86
CA VAL A 65 -3.66 4.60 -9.16
C VAL A 65 -2.40 4.91 -9.96
N THR A 66 -1.91 3.99 -10.79
CA THR A 66 -0.73 4.24 -11.62
C THR A 66 -1.09 4.90 -12.95
N GLU A 67 -2.37 4.87 -13.35
CA GLU A 67 -2.83 5.24 -14.70
C GLU A 67 -2.13 4.44 -15.82
N GLN A 68 -1.61 3.26 -15.49
CA GLN A 68 -0.97 2.35 -16.43
C GLN A 68 -1.87 1.14 -16.66
N PRO A 69 -2.19 0.78 -17.92
CA PRO A 69 -2.93 -0.43 -18.20
C PRO A 69 -2.04 -1.67 -18.07
N ASN A 70 -2.67 -2.85 -18.05
CA ASN A 70 -2.01 -4.16 -18.01
C ASN A 70 -1.26 -4.44 -16.70
N ALA A 71 -1.75 -3.93 -15.57
CA ALA A 71 -1.12 -4.17 -14.27
C ALA A 71 -1.05 -5.67 -13.95
N GLN A 72 -2.08 -6.46 -14.34
CA GLN A 72 -2.08 -7.91 -14.10
C GLN A 72 -0.89 -8.61 -14.78
N ALA A 73 -0.55 -8.22 -16.01
CA ALA A 73 0.60 -8.79 -16.73
C ALA A 73 1.92 -8.43 -16.03
N ILE A 74 2.03 -7.20 -15.51
CA ILE A 74 3.18 -6.76 -14.73
C ILE A 74 3.29 -7.60 -13.45
N LEU A 75 2.19 -7.77 -12.70
CA LEU A 75 2.18 -8.53 -11.45
C LEU A 75 2.54 -10.01 -11.66
N VAL A 76 2.00 -10.64 -12.70
CA VAL A 76 2.36 -12.01 -13.07
C VAL A 76 3.85 -12.12 -13.43
N ALA A 77 4.39 -11.17 -14.20
CA ALA A 77 5.81 -11.16 -14.54
C ALA A 77 6.71 -10.96 -13.30
N LEU A 78 6.32 -10.06 -12.38
CA LEU A 78 7.02 -9.84 -11.11
C LEU A 78 6.99 -11.08 -10.20
N GLU A 79 5.83 -11.74 -10.11
CA GLU A 79 5.66 -12.99 -9.36
C GLU A 79 6.52 -14.12 -9.94
N GLN A 80 6.49 -14.32 -11.27
CA GLN A 80 7.31 -15.34 -11.95
C GLN A 80 8.81 -15.08 -11.81
N ALA A 81 9.22 -13.81 -11.83
CA ALA A 81 10.59 -13.39 -11.55
C ALA A 81 10.94 -13.41 -10.05
N ASN A 82 9.99 -13.81 -9.18
CA ASN A 82 10.14 -13.85 -7.73
C ASN A 82 10.61 -12.53 -7.12
N LEU A 83 10.13 -11.40 -7.64
CA LEU A 83 10.57 -10.05 -7.26
C LEU A 83 9.85 -9.55 -6.01
N PHE A 84 9.97 -10.32 -4.92
CA PHE A 84 9.46 -9.96 -3.59
C PHE A 84 7.95 -9.63 -3.55
N LEU A 85 7.20 -10.15 -4.52
CA LEU A 85 5.74 -10.07 -4.61
C LEU A 85 5.16 -11.40 -4.11
N ILE A 86 4.14 -11.33 -3.24
CA ILE A 86 3.52 -12.47 -2.59
C ILE A 86 2.02 -12.41 -2.89
N ALA A 87 1.47 -13.45 -3.53
CA ALA A 87 0.02 -13.61 -3.65
C ALA A 87 -0.62 -13.91 -2.29
N LEU A 88 -1.77 -13.31 -2.03
CA LEU A 88 -2.52 -13.41 -0.77
C LEU A 88 -3.71 -14.36 -0.85
N ASP A 89 -4.05 -14.81 -2.05
CA ASP A 89 -5.13 -15.75 -2.33
C ASP A 89 -4.72 -16.72 -3.45
N ASP A 90 -5.47 -17.81 -3.58
CA ASP A 90 -5.21 -18.87 -4.57
C ASP A 90 -5.49 -18.41 -6.02
N GLU A 91 -6.37 -17.43 -6.17
CA GLU A 91 -6.77 -16.88 -7.46
C GLU A 91 -5.81 -15.81 -8.00
N ARG A 92 -4.83 -15.41 -7.19
CA ARG A 92 -3.83 -14.36 -7.46
C ARG A 92 -4.47 -13.01 -7.80
N HIS A 93 -5.53 -12.66 -7.07
CA HIS A 93 -6.17 -11.35 -7.17
C HIS A 93 -5.46 -10.33 -6.29
N TRP A 94 -5.16 -10.71 -5.04
CA TRP A 94 -4.50 -9.84 -4.08
C TRP A 94 -3.03 -10.17 -3.92
N TYR A 95 -2.22 -9.13 -3.85
CA TYR A 95 -0.78 -9.20 -3.69
C TYR A 95 -0.31 -8.30 -2.55
N ARG A 96 0.85 -8.64 -1.99
CA ARG A 96 1.64 -7.74 -1.15
C ARG A 96 3.11 -7.84 -1.51
N TYR A 97 3.84 -6.76 -1.28
CA TYR A 97 5.29 -6.80 -1.28
C TYR A 97 5.81 -7.39 0.04
N HIS A 98 6.98 -8.03 -0.02
CA HIS A 98 7.77 -8.31 1.17
C HIS A 98 8.12 -6.99 1.88
N HIS A 99 8.05 -6.96 3.22
CA HIS A 99 8.13 -5.72 3.99
C HIS A 99 9.42 -4.90 3.72
N LEU A 100 10.59 -5.53 3.67
CA LEU A 100 11.86 -4.83 3.37
C LEU A 100 11.87 -4.23 1.96
N PHE A 101 11.33 -4.94 0.98
CA PHE A 101 11.27 -4.43 -0.39
C PHE A 101 10.29 -3.25 -0.47
N ARG A 102 9.14 -3.35 0.21
CA ARG A 102 8.19 -2.25 0.33
C ARG A 102 8.81 -1.01 0.98
N GLU A 103 9.59 -1.18 2.06
CA GLU A 103 10.29 -0.07 2.72
C GLU A 103 11.26 0.64 1.75
N LEU A 104 12.04 -0.12 0.99
CA LEU A 104 12.92 0.42 -0.06
C LEU A 104 12.12 1.18 -1.11
N LEU A 105 11.07 0.58 -1.67
CA LEU A 105 10.22 1.21 -2.70
C LEU A 105 9.55 2.49 -2.19
N GLN A 106 9.11 2.51 -0.93
CA GLN A 106 8.55 3.71 -0.31
C GLN A 106 9.59 4.81 -0.13
N GLN A 107 10.85 4.46 0.17
CA GLN A 107 11.94 5.43 0.17
C GLN A 107 12.16 6.01 -1.24
N ARG A 108 12.24 5.14 -2.27
CA ARG A 108 12.40 5.57 -3.66
C ARG A 108 11.26 6.45 -4.13
N LEU A 109 10.02 6.13 -3.76
CA LEU A 109 8.84 6.96 -4.02
C LEU A 109 9.00 8.37 -3.43
N ARG A 110 9.48 8.50 -2.18
CA ARG A 110 9.68 9.82 -1.54
C ARG A 110 10.80 10.63 -2.19
N GLU A 111 11.81 9.96 -2.74
CA GLU A 111 12.92 10.59 -3.47
C GLU A 111 12.51 11.05 -4.87
N HIS A 112 11.64 10.29 -5.56
CA HIS A 112 11.25 10.57 -6.95
C HIS A 112 10.00 11.43 -7.11
N PHE A 113 9.04 11.32 -6.18
CA PHE A 113 7.77 12.03 -6.27
C PHE A 113 7.66 13.08 -5.17
N ASP A 114 7.27 14.29 -5.59
CA ASP A 114 6.96 15.37 -4.68
C ASP A 114 5.74 15.04 -3.80
N ARG A 115 5.49 15.92 -2.84
CA ARG A 115 4.40 15.72 -1.87
C ARG A 115 3.04 15.68 -2.54
N ASP A 116 2.79 16.56 -3.51
CA ASP A 116 1.48 16.71 -4.14
C ASP A 116 1.15 15.51 -5.03
N THR A 117 2.12 14.98 -5.77
CA THR A 117 1.94 13.73 -6.53
C THR A 117 1.64 12.55 -5.59
N ARG A 118 2.35 12.45 -4.46
CA ARG A 118 2.09 11.40 -3.47
C ARG A 118 0.69 11.52 -2.85
N HIS A 119 0.25 12.74 -2.53
CA HIS A 119 -1.13 12.96 -2.07
C HIS A 119 -2.16 12.55 -3.13
N ALA A 120 -1.91 12.87 -4.41
CA ALA A 120 -2.79 12.48 -5.51
C ALA A 120 -2.89 10.94 -5.69
N LEU A 121 -1.77 10.22 -5.51
CA LEU A 121 -1.76 8.75 -5.50
C LEU A 121 -2.62 8.20 -4.36
N HIS A 122 -2.42 8.72 -3.13
CA HIS A 122 -3.24 8.32 -1.98
C HIS A 122 -4.72 8.63 -2.20
N ARG A 123 -5.07 9.78 -2.81
CA ARG A 123 -6.48 10.13 -3.05
C ARG A 123 -7.15 9.15 -4.03
N ARG A 124 -6.50 8.84 -5.16
CA ARG A 124 -7.03 7.85 -6.12
C ARG A 124 -7.24 6.48 -5.48
N ALA A 125 -6.29 6.06 -4.63
CA ALA A 125 -6.41 4.82 -3.90
C ALA A 125 -7.59 4.84 -2.92
N ALA A 126 -7.75 5.95 -2.18
CA ALA A 126 -8.85 6.11 -1.24
C ALA A 126 -10.21 6.03 -1.95
N ASP A 127 -10.35 6.71 -3.09
CA ASP A 127 -11.58 6.69 -3.90
C ASP A 127 -11.91 5.28 -4.38
N TRP A 128 -10.91 4.53 -4.86
CA TRP A 128 -11.09 3.13 -5.27
C TRP A 128 -11.49 2.24 -4.09
N TYR A 129 -10.79 2.33 -2.95
CA TYR A 129 -11.12 1.54 -1.76
C TYR A 129 -12.52 1.86 -1.22
N ALA A 130 -12.93 3.12 -1.24
CA ALA A 130 -14.27 3.54 -0.82
C ALA A 130 -15.35 2.93 -1.72
N ALA A 131 -15.14 2.94 -3.04
CA ALA A 131 -16.05 2.33 -4.01
C ALA A 131 -16.17 0.80 -3.87
N HIS A 132 -15.16 0.15 -3.29
CA HIS A 132 -15.12 -1.30 -3.03
C HIS A 132 -15.47 -1.67 -1.58
N GLU A 133 -16.04 -0.73 -0.81
CA GLU A 133 -16.45 -0.93 0.59
C GLU A 133 -15.29 -1.31 1.55
N LEU A 134 -14.05 -1.05 1.15
CA LEU A 134 -12.83 -1.24 1.95
C LEU A 134 -12.54 0.02 2.77
N ILE A 135 -13.43 0.26 3.74
CA ILE A 135 -13.53 1.53 4.47
C ILE A 135 -12.27 1.89 5.27
N ASP A 136 -11.64 0.92 5.93
CA ASP A 136 -10.45 1.15 6.73
C ASP A 136 -9.28 1.66 5.86
N GLU A 137 -9.05 1.01 4.72
CA GLU A 137 -8.05 1.40 3.73
C GLU A 137 -8.39 2.75 3.10
N ALA A 138 -9.66 2.99 2.76
CA ALA A 138 -10.10 4.27 2.19
C ALA A 138 -9.80 5.44 3.14
N ILE A 139 -10.17 5.31 4.42
CA ILE A 139 -9.90 6.34 5.44
C ILE A 139 -8.38 6.53 5.62
N HIS A 140 -7.61 5.45 5.71
CA HIS A 140 -6.15 5.52 5.80
C HIS A 140 -5.55 6.34 4.65
N HIS A 141 -5.99 6.07 3.41
CA HIS A 141 -5.50 6.76 2.23
C HIS A 141 -6.00 8.21 2.12
N TYR A 142 -7.23 8.53 2.51
CA TYR A 142 -7.68 9.94 2.56
C TYR A 142 -6.85 10.76 3.56
N LEU A 143 -6.56 10.21 4.73
CA LEU A 143 -5.72 10.86 5.73
C LEU A 143 -4.29 11.08 5.21
N ALA A 144 -3.69 10.07 4.57
CA ALA A 144 -2.37 10.17 3.97
C ALA A 144 -2.31 11.17 2.79
N ALA A 145 -3.43 11.40 2.10
CA ALA A 145 -3.59 12.43 1.08
C ALA A 145 -3.85 13.84 1.64
N ALA A 146 -3.94 14.01 2.97
CA ALA A 146 -4.44 15.21 3.63
C ALA A 146 -5.88 15.61 3.18
N ALA A 147 -6.65 14.65 2.66
CA ALA A 147 -8.04 14.80 2.23
C ALA A 147 -9.00 14.62 3.42
N LEU A 148 -8.82 15.47 4.43
CA LEU A 148 -9.48 15.32 5.73
C LEU A 148 -11.00 15.47 5.66
N ALA A 149 -11.49 16.31 4.76
CA ALA A 149 -12.93 16.49 4.54
C ALA A 149 -13.56 15.17 4.03
N GLN A 150 -12.95 14.54 3.02
CA GLN A 150 -13.42 13.27 2.47
C GLN A 150 -13.32 12.12 3.47
N ALA A 151 -12.24 12.05 4.25
CA ALA A 151 -12.12 11.06 5.33
C ALA A 151 -13.28 11.18 6.32
N ALA A 152 -13.58 12.40 6.75
CA ALA A 152 -14.67 12.69 7.68
C ALA A 152 -16.05 12.39 7.07
N ASP A 153 -16.29 12.75 5.80
CA ASP A 153 -17.55 12.45 5.11
C ASP A 153 -17.78 10.94 5.01
N LEU A 154 -16.73 10.15 4.72
CA LEU A 154 -16.82 8.70 4.69
C LEU A 154 -17.10 8.11 6.06
N ILE A 155 -16.45 8.60 7.12
CA ILE A 155 -16.71 8.18 8.51
C ILE A 155 -18.16 8.49 8.90
N GLU A 156 -18.70 9.65 8.51
CA GLU A 156 -20.11 9.99 8.75
C GLU A 156 -21.06 9.05 7.99
N ALA A 157 -20.73 8.69 6.75
CA ALA A 157 -21.55 7.78 5.95
C ALA A 157 -21.68 6.39 6.61
N VAL A 158 -20.56 5.84 7.10
CA VAL A 158 -20.49 4.45 7.61
C VAL A 158 -20.66 4.34 9.15
N GLY A 159 -20.64 5.46 9.87
CA GLY A 159 -20.53 5.45 11.33
C GLY A 159 -21.71 4.81 12.05
N TYR A 160 -22.95 5.01 11.60
CA TYR A 160 -24.12 4.36 12.21
C TYR A 160 -24.11 2.84 12.04
N GLU A 161 -23.76 2.35 10.85
CA GLU A 161 -23.61 0.92 10.61
C GLU A 161 -22.49 0.32 11.47
N THR A 162 -21.38 1.04 11.60
CA THR A 162 -20.23 0.64 12.43
C THR A 162 -20.61 0.53 13.91
N ILE A 163 -21.40 1.49 14.43
CA ILE A 163 -21.98 1.45 15.78
C ILE A 163 -22.95 0.28 15.93
N GLY A 164 -23.84 0.08 14.94
CA GLY A 164 -24.79 -1.03 14.94
C GLY A 164 -24.14 -2.41 14.96
N LYS A 165 -22.94 -2.55 14.38
CA LYS A 165 -22.10 -3.75 14.44
C LYS A 165 -21.23 -3.83 15.72
N SER A 166 -21.46 -2.96 16.70
CA SER A 166 -20.70 -2.86 17.96
C SER A 166 -19.20 -2.62 17.79
N ASN A 167 -18.77 -2.08 16.65
CA ASN A 167 -17.35 -1.86 16.36
C ASN A 167 -16.91 -0.43 16.74
N LEU A 168 -17.21 -0.05 17.99
CA LEU A 168 -16.93 1.29 18.52
C LEU A 168 -15.43 1.60 18.57
N THR A 169 -14.60 0.58 18.81
CA THR A 169 -13.14 0.72 18.82
C THR A 169 -12.63 1.21 17.47
N ARG A 170 -13.14 0.65 16.36
CA ARG A 170 -12.76 1.09 15.01
C ARG A 170 -13.18 2.53 14.73
N LEU A 171 -14.43 2.88 15.06
CA LEU A 171 -14.92 4.25 14.90
C LEU A 171 -14.06 5.24 15.68
N ARG A 172 -13.72 4.92 16.92
CA ARG A 172 -12.83 5.74 17.75
C ARG A 172 -11.44 5.92 17.13
N LEU A 173 -10.83 4.85 16.64
CA LEU A 173 -9.53 4.90 15.97
C LEU A 173 -9.53 5.80 14.73
N TRP A 174 -10.65 5.85 13.98
CA TRP A 174 -10.77 6.76 12.85
C TRP A 174 -10.91 8.21 13.30
N LEU A 175 -11.77 8.48 14.28
CA LEU A 175 -11.97 9.83 14.80
C LEU A 175 -10.67 10.40 15.40
N GLU A 176 -9.88 9.59 16.10
CA GLU A 176 -8.62 10.01 16.74
C GLU A 176 -7.56 10.45 15.73
N LYS A 177 -7.71 10.08 14.45
CA LYS A 177 -6.83 10.49 13.36
C LYS A 177 -7.25 11.80 12.70
N LEU A 178 -8.46 12.31 12.96
CA LEU A 178 -8.93 13.58 12.42
C LEU A 178 -8.53 14.76 13.33
N PRO A 179 -8.25 15.96 12.77
CA PRO A 179 -8.07 17.14 13.59
C PRO A 179 -9.31 17.45 14.41
N ILE A 180 -9.12 17.75 15.69
CA ILE A 180 -10.22 17.94 16.64
C ILE A 180 -11.18 19.08 16.22
N ASP A 181 -10.66 20.13 15.58
CA ASP A 181 -11.48 21.24 15.09
C ASP A 181 -12.46 20.78 14.00
N LEU A 182 -12.03 19.85 13.14
CA LEU A 182 -12.86 19.25 12.10
C LEU A 182 -13.95 18.36 12.71
N VAL A 183 -13.59 17.56 13.72
CA VAL A 183 -14.53 16.71 14.45
C VAL A 183 -15.61 17.56 15.13
N ARG A 184 -15.21 18.65 15.80
CA ARG A 184 -16.14 19.56 16.50
C ARG A 184 -17.04 20.35 15.55
N ALA A 185 -16.56 20.68 14.36
CA ALA A 185 -17.35 21.36 13.34
C ALA A 185 -18.46 20.47 12.72
N ARG A 186 -18.37 19.15 12.88
CA ARG A 186 -19.32 18.18 12.33
C ARG A 186 -20.18 17.54 13.43
N PRO A 187 -21.49 17.84 13.52
CA PRO A 187 -22.33 17.41 14.64
C PRO A 187 -22.36 15.90 14.91
N ARG A 188 -22.36 15.06 13.86
CA ARG A 188 -22.39 13.60 14.01
C ARG A 188 -21.08 13.07 14.57
N LEU A 189 -19.95 13.54 14.03
CA LEU A 189 -18.63 13.19 14.54
C LEU A 189 -18.43 13.67 15.99
N ALA A 190 -18.86 14.90 16.30
CA ALA A 190 -18.79 15.46 17.65
C ALA A 190 -19.59 14.62 18.67
N LEU A 191 -20.78 14.15 18.28
CA LEU A 191 -21.59 13.26 19.12
C LEU A 191 -20.87 11.94 19.41
N TRP A 192 -20.29 11.31 18.38
CA TRP A 192 -19.55 10.05 18.54
C TRP A 192 -18.23 10.22 19.29
N TRP A 193 -17.62 11.40 19.24
CA TRP A 193 -16.41 11.73 20.01
C TRP A 193 -16.68 11.89 21.51
N ALA A 194 -17.87 12.37 21.87
CA ALA A 194 -18.25 12.66 23.25
C ALA A 194 -18.72 11.42 24.05
N TRP A 195 -18.92 10.29 23.37
CA TRP A 195 -19.40 9.04 23.93
C TRP A 195 -18.25 8.06 24.20
#